data_AF-A0A719MDH0-F1
#
_entry.id   AF-A0A719MDH0-F1
#
_cell.length_a   1.000
_cell.length_b   1.000
_cell.length_c   1.000
_cell.angle_alpha   90.00
_cell.angle_beta   90.00
_cell.angle_gamma   90.00
#
_symmetry.space_group_name_H-M   'P 1'
#
loop_
_entity.id
_entity.type
_entity.pdbx_description
1 polymer ?
#
loop_
_entity_poly.entity_id
_entity_poly.type
_entity_poly.pdbx_seq_one_letter_code
_entity_poly.pdbx_strand_id
1 'polypeptide(L)'
;MNIFLTSLVSILRKALPRIRHGKSEWIANHTGYLRFQAEVWLDDNDHFHAVVNKRSGWMNPRYEQVVDCGKFDSFHCAMNTAYSQALELAHLRYAWELTD
;
A
#
# COMPACT_ATOMS: atom_id res chain seq x y z
N MET A 1 -30.45 -14.64 -18.16
CA MET A 1 -30.35 -14.77 -16.69
C MET A 1 -28.89 -14.61 -16.24
N ASN A 2 -28.23 -13.50 -16.58
CA ASN A 2 -26.80 -13.27 -16.26
C ASN A 2 -26.54 -11.87 -15.66
N ILE A 3 -27.38 -10.88 -15.98
CA ILE A 3 -27.20 -9.47 -15.55
C ILE A 3 -27.38 -9.32 -14.03
N PHE A 4 -28.32 -10.07 -13.44
CA PHE A 4 -28.56 -10.05 -12.00
C PHE A 4 -27.39 -10.64 -11.21
N LEU A 5 -26.80 -11.74 -11.68
CA LEU A 5 -25.62 -12.35 -11.06
C LEU A 5 -24.39 -11.44 -11.15
N THR A 6 -24.13 -10.83 -12.31
CA THR A 6 -23.00 -9.89 -12.46
C THR A 6 -23.16 -8.63 -11.59
N SER A 7 -24.39 -8.11 -11.48
CA SER A 7 -24.68 -6.95 -10.63
C SER A 7 -24.51 -7.28 -9.15
N LEU A 8 -25.01 -8.44 -8.71
CA LEU A 8 -24.90 -8.90 -7.33
C LEU A 8 -23.43 -9.15 -6.91
N VAL A 9 -22.62 -9.72 -7.81
CA VAL A 9 -21.17 -9.91 -7.59
C VAL A 9 -20.44 -8.57 -7.51
N SER A 10 -20.78 -7.60 -8.35
CA SER A 10 -20.15 -6.26 -8.29
C SER A 10 -20.49 -5.52 -7.00
N ILE A 11 -21.74 -5.63 -6.53
CA ILE A 11 -22.17 -5.03 -5.25
C ILE A 11 -21.46 -5.70 -4.07
N LEU A 12 -21.32 -7.04 -4.09
CA LEU A 12 -20.55 -7.78 -3.09
C LEU A 12 -19.06 -7.41 -3.07
N ARG A 13 -18.43 -7.23 -4.24
CA ARG A 13 -17.02 -6.76 -4.34
C ARG A 13 -16.85 -5.35 -3.79
N LYS A 14 -17.81 -4.45 -4.03
CA LYS A 14 -17.81 -3.07 -3.51
C LYS A 14 -18.11 -3.00 -2.00
N ALA A 15 -18.86 -3.97 -1.46
CA ALA A 15 -19.26 -4.01 -0.06
C ALA A 15 -18.23 -4.72 0.84
N LEU A 16 -17.38 -5.59 0.30
CA LEU A 16 -16.22 -6.07 1.04
C LEU A 16 -15.16 -4.96 1.07
N PRO A 17 -14.60 -4.61 2.25
CA PRO A 17 -13.48 -3.68 2.32
C PRO A 17 -12.40 -4.23 1.39
N ARG A 18 -11.99 -3.42 0.39
CA ARG A 18 -10.93 -3.72 -0.60
C ARG A 18 -9.97 -4.73 0.00
N ILE A 19 -10.03 -5.97 -0.47
CA ILE A 19 -9.32 -7.09 0.14
C ILE A 19 -7.85 -6.71 0.14
N ARG A 20 -7.31 -6.36 1.31
CA ARG A 20 -5.89 -6.10 1.49
C ARG A 20 -5.19 -7.42 1.20
N HIS A 21 -4.61 -7.53 0.01
CA HIS A 21 -3.99 -8.75 -0.47
C HIS A 21 -2.67 -9.03 0.23
N GLY A 22 -1.98 -7.98 0.68
CA GLY A 22 -0.78 -8.11 1.49
C GLY A 22 -0.27 -6.80 2.04
N LYS A 23 0.41 -6.89 3.18
CA LYS A 23 1.16 -5.79 3.78
C LYS A 23 2.49 -6.32 4.31
N SER A 24 3.55 -5.52 4.20
CA SER A 24 4.81 -5.84 4.84
C SER A 24 4.78 -5.51 6.33
N GLU A 25 5.82 -5.90 7.05
CA GLU A 25 6.14 -5.29 8.35
C GLU A 25 6.46 -3.80 8.18
N TRP A 26 6.40 -3.05 9.29
CA TRP A 26 6.83 -1.65 9.32
C TRP A 26 8.35 -1.56 9.37
N ILE A 27 8.94 -0.90 8.38
CA ILE A 27 10.37 -0.66 8.25
C ILE A 27 10.68 0.69 8.89
N ALA A 28 11.41 0.69 10.00
CA ALA A 28 11.80 1.93 10.66
C ALA A 28 12.97 2.59 9.94
N ASN A 29 12.95 3.91 9.86
CA ASN A 29 14.12 4.65 9.43
C ASN A 29 15.20 4.69 10.53
N HIS A 30 16.37 5.25 10.21
CA HIS A 30 17.49 5.37 11.16
C HIS A 30 17.14 6.05 12.50
N THR A 31 16.16 6.96 12.52
CA THR A 31 15.75 7.66 13.75
C THR A 31 14.69 6.91 14.56
N GLY A 32 14.04 5.91 13.95
CA GLY A 32 12.85 5.23 14.49
C GLY A 32 11.56 6.07 14.52
N TYR A 33 11.64 7.39 14.27
CA TYR A 33 10.49 8.30 14.27
C TYR A 33 9.57 8.07 13.07
N LEU A 34 10.14 7.72 11.92
CA LEU A 34 9.39 7.35 10.72
C LEU A 34 9.43 5.84 10.52
N ARG A 35 8.31 5.28 10.08
CA ARG A 35 8.23 3.91 9.61
C ARG A 35 7.48 3.85 8.29
N PHE A 36 7.85 2.92 7.44
CA PHE A 36 7.25 2.73 6.12
C PHE A 36 6.71 1.30 5.98
N GLN A 37 5.61 1.13 5.27
CA GLN A 37 4.99 -0.17 5.02
C GLN A 37 4.53 -0.25 3.58
N ALA A 38 4.95 -1.30 2.90
CA ALA A 38 4.40 -1.66 1.59
C ALA A 38 3.03 -2.28 1.79
N GLU A 39 2.05 -1.82 1.03
CA GLU A 39 0.69 -2.36 1.03
C GLU A 39 0.22 -2.57 -0.40
N VAL A 40 -0.43 -3.71 -0.62
CA VAL A 40 -1.04 -4.06 -1.90
C VAL A 40 -2.50 -4.45 -1.70
N TRP A 41 -3.37 -3.83 -2.49
CA TRP A 41 -4.77 -4.23 -2.60
C TRP A 41 -5.12 -4.58 -4.04
N LEU A 42 -6.11 -5.46 -4.19
CA LEU A 42 -6.67 -5.78 -5.51
C LEU A 42 -7.78 -4.77 -5.84
N ASP A 43 -7.77 -4.26 -7.07
CA ASP A 43 -8.84 -3.39 -7.57
C ASP A 43 -9.97 -4.18 -8.22
N ASP A 44 -11.05 -3.49 -8.61
CA ASP A 44 -12.23 -4.12 -9.21
C ASP A 44 -11.95 -4.77 -10.58
N ASN A 45 -10.81 -4.45 -11.21
CA ASN A 45 -10.38 -4.94 -12.51
C ASN A 45 -9.31 -6.04 -12.39
N ASP A 46 -9.17 -6.67 -11.22
CA ASP A 46 -8.17 -7.70 -10.91
C ASP A 46 -6.70 -7.25 -11.07
N HIS A 47 -6.42 -5.93 -10.97
CA HIS A 47 -5.04 -5.44 -10.89
C HIS A 47 -4.61 -5.21 -9.43
N PHE A 48 -3.35 -5.49 -9.15
CA PHE A 48 -2.74 -5.20 -7.86
C PHE A 48 -2.25 -3.77 -7.82
N HIS A 49 -2.83 -2.97 -6.94
CA HIS A 49 -2.38 -1.61 -6.68
C HIS A 49 -1.39 -1.62 -5.53
N ALA A 50 -0.20 -1.04 -5.74
CA ALA A 50 0.86 -1.05 -4.76
C ALA A 50 1.13 0.36 -4.26
N VAL A 51 1.23 0.52 -2.94
CA VAL A 51 1.52 1.81 -2.32
C VAL A 51 2.49 1.66 -1.16
N VAL A 52 3.07 2.78 -0.74
CA VAL A 52 3.82 2.87 0.51
C VAL A 52 3.10 3.79 1.47
N ASN A 53 2.80 3.27 2.65
CA ASN A 53 2.29 4.04 3.77
C ASN A 53 3.45 4.48 4.68
N LYS A 54 3.34 5.67 5.24
CA LYS A 54 4.22 6.19 6.29
C LYS A 54 3.47 6.29 7.60
N ARG A 55 4.13 5.87 8.67
CA ARG A 55 3.74 6.14 10.04
C ARG A 55 4.76 7.11 10.66
N SER A 56 4.30 8.22 11.19
CA SER A 56 5.14 9.20 11.91
C SER A 56 4.68 9.37 13.36
N GLY A 57 5.63 9.61 14.27
CA GLY A 57 5.33 9.89 15.67
C GLY A 57 5.34 8.67 16.59
N TRP A 58 5.66 8.93 17.86
CA TRP A 58 5.83 7.91 18.90
C TRP A 58 4.53 7.61 19.65
N MET A 59 4.02 8.58 20.42
CA MET A 59 2.81 8.42 21.25
C MET A 59 1.50 8.57 20.48
N ASN A 60 1.45 9.48 19.50
CA ASN A 60 0.26 9.75 18.68
C ASN A 60 0.61 9.54 17.20
N PRO A 61 0.64 8.28 16.73
CA PRO A 61 1.09 7.99 15.38
C PRO A 61 0.11 8.53 14.34
N ARG A 62 0.63 9.24 13.35
CA ARG A 62 -0.10 9.62 12.13
C ARG A 62 0.24 8.65 11.02
N TYR A 63 -0.76 8.33 10.20
CA TYR A 63 -0.64 7.42 9.08
C TYR A 63 -1.03 8.17 7.80
N GLU A 64 -0.20 8.08 6.79
CA GLU A 64 -0.46 8.68 5.48
C GLU A 64 0.13 7.82 4.37
N GLN A 65 -0.54 7.76 3.22
CA GLN A 65 0.04 7.19 2.02
C GLN A 65 1.03 8.21 1.44
N VAL A 66 2.27 7.78 1.18
CA VAL A 66 3.35 8.68 0.72
C VAL A 66 3.82 8.39 -0.69
N VAL A 67 3.64 7.16 -1.18
CA VAL A 67 4.00 6.79 -2.55
C VAL A 67 2.89 5.94 -3.13
N ASP A 68 2.49 6.27 -4.35
CA ASP A 68 1.73 5.39 -5.23
C ASP A 68 2.70 4.73 -6.20
N CYS A 69 2.89 3.42 -6.09
CA CYS A 69 3.77 2.65 -6.95
C CYS A 69 3.07 2.17 -8.23
N GLY A 70 1.78 2.48 -8.38
CA GLY A 70 0.98 2.13 -9.55
C GLY A 70 0.34 0.75 -9.48
N LYS A 71 0.01 0.22 -10.66
CA LYS A 71 -0.75 -1.02 -10.85
C LYS A 71 0.08 -2.10 -11.51
N PHE A 72 -0.15 -3.34 -11.12
CA PHE A 72 0.59 -4.52 -11.57
C PHE A 72 -0.35 -5.70 -11.81
N ASP A 73 0.03 -6.57 -12.74
CA ASP A 73 -0.73 -7.80 -13.04
C ASP A 73 -0.47 -8.93 -12.03
N SER A 74 0.58 -8.80 -11.22
CA SER A 74 0.98 -9.80 -10.23
C SER A 74 1.22 -9.19 -8.86
N PHE A 75 0.67 -9.86 -7.84
CA PHE A 75 0.90 -9.52 -6.43
C PHE A 75 2.39 -9.47 -6.09
N HIS A 76 3.19 -10.40 -6.63
CA HIS A 76 4.61 -10.46 -6.31
C HIS A 76 5.35 -9.24 -6.85
N CYS A 77 5.05 -8.81 -8.08
CA CYS A 77 5.63 -7.59 -8.67
C CYS A 77 5.19 -6.33 -7.90
N ALA A 78 3.91 -6.25 -7.55
CA ALA A 78 3.36 -5.16 -6.75
C ALA A 78 4.06 -5.05 -5.38
N MET A 79 4.11 -6.16 -4.62
CA MET A 79 4.73 -6.18 -3.30
C MET A 79 6.22 -5.91 -3.37
N ASN A 80 6.95 -6.52 -4.32
CA ASN A 80 8.38 -6.30 -4.45
C ASN A 80 8.68 -4.82 -4.73
N THR A 81 7.93 -4.19 -5.64
CA THR A 81 8.11 -2.77 -5.98
C THR A 81 7.82 -1.86 -4.79
N ALA A 82 6.68 -2.02 -4.14
CA ALA A 82 6.34 -1.22 -2.96
C ALA A 82 7.30 -1.47 -1.79
N TYR A 83 7.79 -2.70 -1.61
CA TYR A 83 8.75 -3.02 -0.56
C TYR A 83 10.13 -2.40 -0.82
N SER A 84 10.63 -2.45 -2.05
CA SER A 84 11.86 -1.76 -2.45
C SER A 84 11.75 -0.25 -2.21
N GLN A 85 10.63 0.36 -2.60
CA GLN A 85 10.36 1.78 -2.33
C GLN A 85 10.31 2.07 -0.82
N ALA A 86 9.62 1.24 -0.02
CA ALA A 86 9.59 1.41 1.43
C ALA A 86 10.98 1.31 2.08
N LEU A 87 11.86 0.43 1.56
CA LEU A 87 13.25 0.33 2.00
C LEU A 87 14.07 1.57 1.65
N GLU A 88 13.95 2.06 0.42
CA GLU A 88 14.62 3.31 0.00
C GLU A 88 14.23 4.47 0.92
N LEU A 89 12.93 4.63 1.20
CA LEU A 89 12.44 5.64 2.12
C LEU A 89 12.92 5.46 3.56
N ALA A 90 13.04 4.22 4.03
CA ALA A 90 13.57 3.93 5.36
C ALA A 90 15.08 4.25 5.47
N HIS A 91 15.82 4.10 4.38
CA HIS A 91 17.24 4.44 4.32
C HIS A 91 17.50 5.95 4.25
N LEU A 92 16.50 6.76 3.87
CA LEU A 92 16.59 8.21 3.96
C LEU A 92 16.89 8.64 5.40
N ARG A 93 17.95 9.44 5.54
CA ARG A 93 18.43 9.88 6.84
C ARG A 93 17.50 10.93 7.44
N TYR A 94 16.88 11.74 6.59
CA TYR A 94 16.00 12.82 7.01
C TYR A 94 14.67 12.84 6.27
N ALA A 95 13.62 13.27 6.98
CA ALA A 95 12.25 13.31 6.47
C ALA A 95 12.01 14.26 5.28
N TRP A 96 12.91 15.22 5.04
CA TRP A 96 12.81 16.22 3.96
C TRP A 96 13.44 15.75 2.65
N GLU A 97 14.10 14.59 2.63
CA GLU A 97 14.68 13.98 1.42
C GLU A 97 13.60 13.42 0.46
N LEU A 98 12.34 13.45 0.87
CA LEU A 98 11.14 13.05 0.13
C LEU A 98 10.59 14.13 -0.83
N THR A 99 11.41 15.08 -1.27
CA THR A 99 10.93 16.18 -2.15
C THR A 99 10.78 15.72 -3.60
N ASP A 100 9.69 16.17 -4.23
CA ASP A 100 9.10 15.73 -5.52
C ASP A 100 10.08 15.49 -6.69
#